data_AF-A0A562UDA2-F1
#
_entry.id   AF-A0A562UDA2-F1
#
_cell.length_a   1.000
_cell.length_b   1.000
_cell.length_c   1.000
_cell.angle_alpha   90.00
_cell.angle_beta   90.00
_cell.angle_gamma   90.00
#
_symmetry.space_group_name_H-M   'P 1'
#
loop_
_entity.id
_entity.type
_entity.pdbx_description
1 polymer ?
#
loop_
_entity_poly.entity_id
_entity_poly.type
_entity_poly.pdbx_seq_one_letter_code
_entity_poly.pdbx_strand_id
1 'polypeptide(L)'
;MKNLVLLMGCLFLFKISTAQVVFPPQYMLLVQKADSLYNVKAYKQSAFTYSEAFKSNGWKAKTDDRYNAACSWSLAGYPDSAFSNLMLIANNGTYTNYGHITKDADLIPLHNDSKWPALIKLVKANKDNAEAHYNKPVYAELKQIYEDDQSGRVKMDSVIKKYGYDSKEMKSLSAEIGKKDSIDLIKTENILDKYGWLGPDQVGDIGTVAEFLVIQHAEQPIHEKYLPIMRQAVKEGKARPDDLALLEDRTALEEGKKQIYGSQVGLDTKTNKYYLRPIEDEPNVNKRRATVGLMPLEEYAKLFGIDYKLPKE
;
A
#
# COMPACT_ATOMS: atom_id res chain seq x y z
N MET A 1 61.91 12.15 -28.38
CA MET A 1 61.62 12.67 -27.02
C MET A 1 60.61 13.79 -27.19
N LYS A 2 59.37 13.79 -26.67
CA LYS A 2 58.67 13.02 -25.65
C LYS A 2 57.23 12.78 -26.15
N ASN A 3 56.70 11.59 -25.91
CA ASN A 3 55.29 11.26 -26.08
C ASN A 3 54.46 11.99 -25.03
N LEU A 4 53.38 12.66 -25.43
CA LEU A 4 52.38 13.21 -24.52
C LEU A 4 51.25 12.17 -24.40
N VAL A 5 51.20 11.50 -23.25
CA VAL A 5 50.17 10.51 -22.90
C VAL A 5 48.91 11.27 -22.46
N LEU A 6 47.82 11.08 -23.21
CA LEU A 6 46.48 11.53 -22.84
C LEU A 6 45.90 10.55 -21.81
N LEU A 7 45.81 10.95 -20.54
CA LEU A 7 45.14 10.16 -19.50
C LEU A 7 43.61 10.29 -19.68
N MET A 8 42.97 9.26 -20.24
CA MET A 8 41.52 9.07 -20.13
C MET A 8 41.19 8.65 -18.70
N GLY A 9 40.60 9.56 -17.93
CA GLY A 9 39.95 9.23 -16.66
C GLY A 9 38.64 8.51 -16.92
N CYS A 10 38.62 7.18 -16.76
CA CYS A 10 37.39 6.40 -16.67
C CYS A 10 36.66 6.74 -15.36
N LEU A 11 35.67 7.61 -15.43
CA LEU A 11 34.63 7.75 -14.41
C LEU A 11 33.77 6.48 -14.43
N PHE A 12 34.07 5.52 -13.55
CA PHE A 12 33.15 4.45 -13.21
C PHE A 12 31.97 5.04 -12.45
N LEU A 13 30.89 5.35 -13.18
CA LEU A 13 29.57 5.53 -12.59
C LEU A 13 29.13 4.16 -12.05
N PHE A 14 29.35 3.93 -10.76
CA PHE A 14 28.69 2.85 -10.04
C PHE A 14 27.18 3.13 -10.08
N LYS A 15 26.49 2.54 -11.05
CA LYS A 15 25.04 2.34 -10.97
C LYS A 15 24.81 1.40 -9.80
N ILE A 16 24.41 1.95 -8.66
CA ILE A 16 23.81 1.16 -7.59
C ILE A 16 22.45 0.71 -8.13
N SER A 17 22.45 -0.40 -8.85
CA SER A 17 21.23 -1.14 -9.10
C SER A 17 20.83 -1.74 -7.76
N THR A 18 19.84 -1.14 -7.11
CA THR A 18 19.12 -1.83 -6.05
C THR A 18 18.42 -3.00 -6.73
N ALA A 19 19.04 -4.18 -6.68
CA ALA A 19 18.41 -5.40 -7.12
C ALA A 19 17.16 -5.59 -6.26
N GLN A 20 15.98 -5.28 -6.81
CA GLN A 20 14.73 -5.73 -6.21
C GLN A 20 14.85 -7.25 -6.06
N VAL A 21 14.58 -7.76 -4.86
CA VAL A 21 14.59 -9.20 -4.61
C VAL A 21 13.45 -9.81 -5.43
N VAL A 22 13.77 -10.32 -6.62
CA VAL A 22 12.82 -11.04 -7.46
C VAL A 22 12.67 -12.45 -6.88
N PHE A 23 11.50 -12.74 -6.34
CA PHE A 23 11.18 -14.07 -5.84
C PHE A 23 10.88 -15.01 -7.03
N PRO A 24 11.34 -16.28 -6.99
CA PRO A 24 11.10 -17.23 -8.07
C PRO A 24 9.59 -17.48 -8.29
N PRO A 25 9.13 -17.77 -9.53
CA PRO A 25 7.72 -18.08 -9.80
C PRO A 25 7.15 -19.20 -8.91
N GLN A 26 7.95 -20.23 -8.62
CA GLN A 26 7.56 -21.33 -7.75
C GLN A 26 7.25 -20.87 -6.31
N TYR A 27 8.05 -19.94 -5.78
CA TYR A 27 7.81 -19.35 -4.47
C TYR A 27 6.46 -18.63 -4.45
N MET A 28 6.22 -17.78 -5.45
CA MET A 28 5.00 -16.97 -5.55
C MET A 28 3.74 -17.85 -5.67
N LEU A 29 3.79 -18.91 -6.46
CA LEU A 29 2.68 -19.87 -6.60
C LEU A 29 2.38 -20.61 -5.30
N LEU A 30 3.43 -20.99 -4.55
CA LEU A 30 3.26 -21.66 -3.26
C LEU A 30 2.70 -20.72 -2.19
N VAL A 31 3.12 -19.46 -2.16
CA VAL A 31 2.54 -18.42 -1.29
C VAL A 31 1.05 -18.25 -1.61
N GLN A 32 0.69 -18.02 -2.87
CA GLN A 32 -0.71 -17.88 -3.29
C GLN A 32 -1.57 -19.10 -2.90
N LYS A 33 -1.01 -20.30 -3.04
CA LYS A 33 -1.67 -21.54 -2.59
C LYS A 33 -1.84 -21.58 -1.07
N ALA A 34 -0.84 -21.16 -0.31
CA ALA A 34 -0.92 -21.08 1.15
C ALA A 34 -2.02 -20.08 1.58
N ASP A 35 -2.07 -18.89 0.98
CA ASP A 35 -3.12 -17.90 1.23
C ASP A 35 -4.51 -18.48 0.95
N SER A 36 -4.66 -19.21 -0.16
CA SER A 36 -5.91 -19.88 -0.52
C SER A 36 -6.33 -20.94 0.51
N LEU A 37 -5.37 -21.70 1.04
CA LEU A 37 -5.60 -22.69 2.09
C LEU A 37 -5.96 -22.03 3.43
N TYR A 38 -5.31 -20.91 3.75
CA TYR A 38 -5.64 -20.10 4.93
C TYR A 38 -7.09 -19.61 4.86
N ASN A 39 -7.53 -19.08 3.71
CA ASN A 39 -8.88 -18.56 3.52
C ASN A 39 -9.99 -19.61 3.72
N VAL A 40 -9.70 -20.89 3.44
CA VAL A 40 -10.61 -22.02 3.72
C VAL A 40 -10.39 -22.66 5.09
N LYS A 41 -9.64 -21.98 5.98
CA LYS A 41 -9.31 -22.41 7.35
C LYS A 41 -8.52 -23.72 7.45
N ALA A 42 -7.85 -24.12 6.36
CA ALA A 42 -6.95 -25.26 6.34
C ALA A 42 -5.56 -24.86 6.89
N TYR A 43 -5.52 -24.33 8.11
CA TYR A 43 -4.34 -23.63 8.66
C TYR A 43 -3.08 -24.49 8.70
N LYS A 44 -3.22 -25.78 9.03
CA LYS A 44 -2.08 -26.71 9.01
C LYS A 44 -1.52 -26.86 7.60
N GLN A 45 -2.36 -27.11 6.60
CA GLN A 45 -1.92 -27.21 5.20
C GLN A 45 -1.34 -25.90 4.70
N SER A 46 -1.93 -24.75 5.07
CA SER A 46 -1.39 -23.42 4.77
C SER A 46 0.03 -23.28 5.31
N ALA A 47 0.25 -23.58 6.60
CA ALA A 47 1.54 -23.41 7.26
C ALA A 47 2.65 -24.30 6.64
N PHE A 48 2.32 -25.55 6.30
CA PHE A 48 3.23 -26.42 5.56
C PHE A 48 3.51 -25.89 4.15
N THR A 49 2.50 -25.35 3.46
CA THR A 49 2.66 -24.81 2.11
C THR A 49 3.56 -23.57 2.10
N TYR A 50 3.43 -22.67 3.09
CA TYR A 50 4.41 -21.59 3.29
C TYR A 50 5.82 -22.11 3.53
N SER A 51 5.96 -23.17 4.34
CA SER A 51 7.28 -23.75 4.62
C SER A 51 7.92 -24.34 3.35
N GLU A 52 7.14 -24.97 2.48
CA GLU A 52 7.59 -25.40 1.15
C GLU A 52 7.93 -24.21 0.24
N ALA A 53 7.16 -23.12 0.31
CA ALA A 53 7.49 -21.87 -0.41
C ALA A 53 8.88 -21.37 0.01
N PHE A 54 9.12 -21.26 1.31
CA PHE A 54 10.40 -20.80 1.84
C PHE A 54 11.53 -21.73 1.43
N LYS A 55 11.35 -23.04 1.56
CA LYS A 55 12.32 -24.05 1.14
C LYS A 55 12.67 -23.95 -0.35
N SER A 56 11.68 -23.73 -1.22
CA SER A 56 11.89 -23.55 -2.66
C SER A 56 12.78 -22.35 -3.01
N ASN A 57 12.94 -21.41 -2.08
CA ASN A 57 13.76 -20.21 -2.22
C ASN A 57 14.92 -20.16 -1.20
N GLY A 58 15.44 -21.34 -0.81
CA GLY A 58 16.58 -21.42 0.12
C GLY A 58 16.29 -20.80 1.49
N TRP A 59 15.05 -20.94 1.96
CA TRP A 59 14.50 -20.36 3.19
C TRP A 59 14.43 -18.82 3.21
N LYS A 60 14.70 -18.14 2.09
CA LYS A 60 14.44 -16.70 1.96
C LYS A 60 12.97 -16.45 1.69
N ALA A 61 12.39 -15.47 2.38
CA ALA A 61 10.98 -15.14 2.29
C ALA A 61 10.75 -13.66 2.56
N LYS A 62 9.61 -13.13 2.10
CA LYS A 62 9.15 -11.78 2.50
C LYS A 62 8.79 -11.77 3.98
N THR A 63 8.90 -10.59 4.60
CA THR A 63 8.47 -10.37 5.99
C THR A 63 7.00 -10.78 6.17
N ASP A 64 6.13 -10.34 5.26
CA ASP A 64 4.68 -10.61 5.35
C ASP A 64 4.38 -12.10 5.19
N ASP A 65 5.06 -12.80 4.27
CA ASP A 65 4.86 -14.24 4.10
C ASP A 65 5.29 -15.01 5.36
N ARG A 66 6.39 -14.59 6.02
CA ARG A 66 6.83 -15.14 7.31
C ARG A 66 5.82 -14.87 8.42
N TYR A 67 5.24 -13.68 8.46
CA TYR A 67 4.20 -13.31 9.41
C TYR A 67 2.94 -14.17 9.22
N ASN A 68 2.44 -14.27 7.98
CA ASN A 68 1.25 -15.09 7.65
C ASN A 68 1.47 -16.58 7.90
N ALA A 69 2.70 -17.09 7.66
CA ALA A 69 3.08 -18.43 8.04
C ALA A 69 3.02 -18.63 9.56
N ALA A 70 3.46 -17.64 10.35
CA ALA A 70 3.35 -17.70 11.80
C ALA A 70 1.90 -17.72 12.28
N CYS A 71 1.02 -16.91 11.69
CA CYS A 71 -0.42 -16.94 11.95
C CYS A 71 -1.01 -18.32 11.66
N SER A 72 -0.66 -18.90 10.49
CA SER A 72 -1.07 -20.25 10.12
C SER A 72 -0.57 -21.32 11.12
N TRP A 73 0.68 -21.22 11.59
CA TRP A 73 1.25 -22.14 12.58
C TRP A 73 0.59 -21.98 13.97
N SER A 74 0.31 -20.75 14.39
CA SER A 74 -0.37 -20.43 15.64
C SER A 74 -1.76 -21.05 15.67
N LEU A 75 -2.57 -20.80 14.64
CA LEU A 75 -3.92 -21.36 14.49
C LEU A 75 -3.94 -22.88 14.31
N ALA A 76 -2.86 -23.46 13.78
CA ALA A 76 -2.70 -24.90 13.67
C ALA A 76 -2.22 -25.58 14.96
N GLY A 77 -1.94 -24.83 16.04
CA GLY A 77 -1.52 -25.37 17.33
C GLY A 77 -0.03 -25.72 17.41
N TYR A 78 0.82 -25.07 16.61
CA TYR A 78 2.28 -25.29 16.59
C TYR A 78 3.04 -24.02 17.01
N PRO A 79 3.06 -23.69 18.33
CA PRO A 79 3.61 -22.44 18.83
C PRO A 79 5.10 -22.25 18.49
N ASP A 80 5.91 -23.30 18.58
CA ASP A 80 7.35 -23.18 18.28
C ASP A 80 7.63 -22.83 16.82
N SER A 81 6.82 -23.34 15.88
CA SER A 81 6.93 -22.99 14.46
C SER A 81 6.46 -21.56 14.20
N ALA A 82 5.43 -21.10 14.91
CA ALA A 82 4.98 -19.71 14.85
C ALA A 82 6.08 -18.76 15.38
N PHE A 83 6.61 -19.03 16.58
CA PHE A 83 7.70 -18.24 17.16
C PHE A 83 8.97 -18.25 16.31
N SER A 84 9.33 -19.37 15.68
CA SER A 84 10.49 -19.43 14.78
C SER A 84 10.38 -18.41 13.64
N ASN A 85 9.20 -18.29 13.03
CA ASN A 85 8.97 -17.30 11.96
C ASN A 85 8.91 -15.86 12.50
N LEU A 86 8.20 -15.62 13.61
CA LEU A 86 8.08 -14.28 14.20
C LEU A 86 9.42 -13.75 14.73
N MET A 87 10.20 -14.60 15.40
CA MET A 87 11.53 -14.23 15.90
C MET A 87 12.51 -13.98 14.76
N LEU A 88 12.39 -14.67 13.63
CA LEU A 88 13.25 -14.42 12.47
C LEU A 88 13.06 -13.00 11.93
N ILE A 89 11.81 -12.58 11.70
CA ILE A 89 11.52 -11.23 11.18
C ILE A 89 11.76 -10.14 12.22
N ALA A 90 11.55 -10.45 13.51
CA ALA A 90 11.84 -9.52 14.60
C ALA A 90 13.35 -9.34 14.80
N ASN A 91 14.16 -10.40 14.79
CA ASN A 91 15.62 -10.30 14.94
C ASN A 91 16.29 -9.63 13.75
N ASN A 92 15.76 -9.82 12.54
CA ASN A 92 16.27 -9.14 11.35
C ASN A 92 15.86 -7.66 11.29
N GLY A 93 15.03 -7.17 12.21
CA GLY A 93 14.55 -5.79 12.23
C GLY A 93 13.51 -5.47 11.15
N THR A 94 13.10 -6.44 10.33
CA THR A 94 12.25 -6.19 9.16
C THR A 94 10.76 -6.10 9.50
N TYR A 95 10.35 -6.51 10.71
CA TYR A 95 8.99 -6.36 11.19
C TYR A 95 8.89 -5.33 12.32
N THR A 96 8.11 -4.28 12.08
CA THR A 96 7.96 -3.10 12.95
C THR A 96 6.51 -2.88 13.43
N ASN A 97 5.54 -3.64 12.94
CA ASN A 97 4.13 -3.40 13.22
C ASN A 97 3.68 -3.94 14.60
N TYR A 98 4.16 -3.28 15.67
CA TYR A 98 3.83 -3.56 17.06
C TYR A 98 2.32 -3.48 17.34
N GLY A 99 1.63 -2.52 16.71
CA GLY A 99 0.20 -2.32 16.90
C GLY A 99 -0.64 -3.48 16.36
N HIS A 100 -0.24 -4.06 15.21
CA HIS A 100 -0.92 -5.21 14.62
C HIS A 100 -0.66 -6.50 15.40
N ILE A 101 0.61 -6.85 15.63
CA ILE A 101 0.97 -8.14 16.27
C ILE A 101 0.36 -8.31 17.67
N THR A 102 0.14 -7.21 18.40
CA THR A 102 -0.46 -7.25 19.75
C THR A 102 -1.98 -7.40 19.76
N LYS A 103 -2.64 -7.20 18.60
CA LYS A 103 -4.10 -7.24 18.45
C LYS A 103 -4.59 -8.33 17.50
N ASP A 104 -3.68 -8.94 16.75
CA ASP A 104 -4.00 -9.97 15.78
C ASP A 104 -4.63 -11.20 16.45
N ALA A 105 -5.83 -11.54 16.02
CA ALA A 105 -6.59 -12.66 16.58
C ALA A 105 -5.90 -14.00 16.34
N ASP A 106 -5.14 -14.12 15.25
CA ASP A 106 -4.45 -15.34 14.87
C ASP A 106 -3.31 -15.70 15.84
N LEU A 107 -2.78 -14.70 16.54
CA LEU A 107 -1.67 -14.85 17.47
C LEU A 107 -2.11 -14.92 18.93
N ILE A 108 -3.40 -14.77 19.23
CA ILE A 108 -3.97 -14.96 20.58
C ILE A 108 -3.49 -16.26 21.23
N PRO A 109 -3.42 -17.43 20.55
CA PRO A 109 -2.89 -18.66 21.14
C PRO A 109 -1.47 -18.55 21.70
N LEU A 110 -0.66 -17.60 21.21
CA LEU A 110 0.72 -17.41 21.62
C LEU A 110 0.89 -16.45 22.82
N HIS A 111 -0.13 -15.65 23.17
CA HIS A 111 0.01 -14.56 24.15
C HIS A 111 0.43 -15.03 25.55
N ASN A 112 0.07 -16.27 25.92
CA ASN A 112 0.40 -16.86 27.21
C ASN A 112 1.72 -17.66 27.19
N ASP A 113 2.39 -17.78 26.05
CA ASP A 113 3.68 -18.46 25.95
C ASP A 113 4.79 -17.59 26.55
N SER A 114 5.70 -18.22 27.30
CA SER A 114 6.90 -17.60 27.87
C SER A 114 7.78 -16.80 26.88
N LYS A 115 7.73 -17.11 25.59
CA LYS A 115 8.49 -16.43 24.52
C LYS A 115 7.84 -15.13 24.05
N TRP A 116 6.54 -14.96 24.31
CA TRP A 116 5.75 -13.81 23.85
C TRP A 116 6.30 -12.45 24.34
N PRO A 117 6.61 -12.25 25.63
CA PRO A 117 7.13 -10.96 26.10
C PRO A 117 8.44 -10.56 25.42
N ALA A 118 9.32 -11.53 25.13
CA ALA A 118 10.60 -11.28 24.45
C ALA A 118 10.39 -10.84 22.99
N LEU A 119 9.50 -11.54 22.26
CA LEU A 119 9.13 -11.18 20.90
C LEU A 119 8.56 -9.76 20.83
N ILE A 120 7.58 -9.45 21.69
CA ILE A 120 6.90 -8.15 21.68
C ILE A 120 7.85 -7.01 22.05
N LYS A 121 8.76 -7.23 22.99
CA LYS A 121 9.83 -6.26 23.30
C LYS A 121 10.72 -5.98 22.09
N LEU A 122 11.08 -7.01 21.33
CA LEU A 122 11.92 -6.87 20.14
C LEU A 122 11.19 -6.12 19.01
N VAL A 123 9.94 -6.48 18.71
CA VAL A 123 9.15 -5.77 17.70
C VAL A 123 8.92 -4.32 18.09
N LYS A 124 8.71 -4.02 19.38
CA LYS A 124 8.63 -2.64 19.88
C LYS A 124 9.93 -1.88 19.63
N ALA A 125 11.09 -2.50 19.91
CA ALA A 125 12.38 -1.87 19.65
C ALA A 125 12.60 -1.62 18.15
N ASN A 126 12.20 -2.55 17.27
CA ASN A 126 12.27 -2.36 15.82
C ASN A 126 11.42 -1.15 15.38
N LYS A 127 10.20 -1.04 15.91
CA LYS A 127 9.35 0.14 15.68
C LYS A 127 10.02 1.42 16.16
N ASP A 128 10.46 1.45 17.41
CA ASP A 128 11.07 2.64 18.01
C ASP A 128 12.33 3.08 17.23
N ASN A 129 13.11 2.13 16.70
CA ASN A 129 14.27 2.38 15.84
C ASN A 129 13.88 2.88 14.44
N ALA A 130 12.91 2.26 13.79
CA ALA A 130 12.43 2.68 12.47
C ALA A 130 11.86 4.11 12.51
N GLU A 131 11.21 4.46 13.62
CA GLU A 131 10.57 5.76 13.81
C GLU A 131 11.48 6.79 14.51
N ALA A 132 12.75 6.45 14.76
CA ALA A 132 13.67 7.33 15.48
C ALA A 132 13.90 8.66 14.76
N HIS A 133 13.85 8.64 13.43
CA HIS A 133 14.07 9.80 12.56
C HIS A 133 12.79 10.55 12.20
N TYR A 134 11.63 10.08 12.63
CA TYR A 134 10.37 10.69 12.25
C TYR A 134 10.24 12.10 12.84
N ASN A 135 9.62 12.99 12.07
CA ASN A 135 9.06 14.21 12.63
C ASN A 135 7.79 13.84 13.42
N LYS A 136 7.97 13.40 14.67
CA LYS A 136 6.89 12.82 15.48
C LYS A 136 5.63 13.69 15.60
N PRO A 137 5.71 15.02 15.80
CA PRO A 137 4.52 15.88 15.77
C PRO A 137 3.79 15.83 14.42
N VAL A 138 4.51 15.95 13.31
CA VAL A 138 3.89 15.92 11.96
C VAL A 138 3.33 14.54 11.65
N TYR A 139 4.04 13.46 12.01
CA TYR A 139 3.53 12.11 11.87
C TYR A 139 2.23 11.90 12.66
N ALA A 140 2.16 12.37 13.91
CA ALA A 140 0.95 12.26 14.72
C ALA A 140 -0.22 13.02 14.09
N GLU A 141 0.03 14.19 13.51
CA GLU A 141 -0.97 14.99 12.79
C GLU A 141 -1.44 14.29 11.51
N LEU A 142 -0.53 13.81 10.66
CA LEU A 142 -0.87 13.06 9.44
C LEU A 142 -1.60 11.75 9.74
N LYS A 143 -1.23 11.06 10.84
CA LYS A 143 -1.95 9.87 11.29
C LYS A 143 -3.39 10.20 11.70
N GLN A 144 -3.62 11.34 12.37
CA GLN A 144 -4.97 11.78 12.71
C GLN A 144 -5.76 12.15 11.45
N ILE A 145 -5.14 12.84 10.50
CA ILE A 145 -5.72 13.16 9.18
C ILE A 145 -6.15 11.88 8.45
N TYR A 146 -5.30 10.85 8.42
CA TYR A 146 -5.64 9.55 7.83
C TYR A 146 -6.87 8.91 8.51
N GLU A 147 -6.91 8.93 9.84
CA GLU A 147 -8.05 8.39 10.59
C GLU A 147 -9.34 9.17 10.33
N ASP A 148 -9.25 10.49 10.27
CA ASP A 148 -10.39 11.38 9.99
C ASP A 148 -10.93 11.13 8.58
N ASP A 149 -10.07 11.11 7.55
CA ASP A 149 -10.41 10.81 6.15
C ASP A 149 -11.11 9.44 5.99
N GLN A 150 -10.56 8.40 6.63
CA GLN A 150 -11.09 7.04 6.48
C GLN A 150 -12.35 6.79 7.33
N SER A 151 -12.52 7.46 8.47
CA SER A 151 -13.54 7.16 9.49
C SER A 151 -14.98 7.13 8.97
N GLY A 152 -15.32 8.01 8.02
CA GLY A 152 -16.62 8.06 7.37
C GLY A 152 -16.72 7.10 6.19
N ARG A 153 -15.66 7.03 5.38
CA ARG A 153 -15.61 6.26 4.13
C ARG A 153 -15.79 4.75 4.37
N VAL A 154 -15.16 4.20 5.40
CA VAL A 154 -15.31 2.77 5.77
C VAL A 154 -16.75 2.37 6.16
N LYS A 155 -17.60 3.34 6.50
CA LYS A 155 -19.00 3.10 6.87
C LYS A 155 -19.94 3.15 5.66
N MET A 156 -19.52 3.73 4.54
CA MET A 156 -20.39 4.03 3.40
C MET A 156 -21.10 2.78 2.89
N ASP A 157 -20.38 1.69 2.64
CA ASP A 157 -20.98 0.43 2.15
C ASP A 157 -22.07 -0.09 3.08
N SER A 158 -21.82 -0.06 4.40
CA SER A 158 -22.79 -0.51 5.39
C SER A 158 -24.04 0.37 5.44
N VAL A 159 -23.86 1.69 5.27
CA VAL A 159 -24.96 2.66 5.25
C VAL A 159 -25.77 2.51 3.97
N ILE A 160 -25.12 2.42 2.80
CA ILE A 160 -25.75 2.19 1.51
C ILE A 160 -26.55 0.88 1.53
N LYS A 161 -25.96 -0.21 2.03
CA LYS A 161 -26.64 -1.52 2.11
C LYS A 161 -27.88 -1.50 3.00
N LYS A 162 -27.86 -0.69 4.08
CA LYS A 162 -28.95 -0.64 5.06
C LYS A 162 -30.05 0.37 4.72
N TYR A 163 -29.67 1.52 4.17
CA TYR A 163 -30.56 2.67 4.00
C TYR A 163 -30.73 3.11 2.53
N GLY A 164 -29.85 2.66 1.63
CA GLY A 164 -29.79 3.08 0.23
C GLY A 164 -28.86 4.28 -0.01
N TYR A 165 -28.42 4.45 -1.25
CA TYR A 165 -27.49 5.52 -1.65
C TYR A 165 -28.08 6.92 -1.47
N ASP A 166 -29.36 7.12 -1.80
CA ASP A 166 -30.03 8.44 -1.72
C ASP A 166 -30.62 8.78 -0.34
N SER A 167 -30.33 7.96 0.69
CA SER A 167 -30.92 8.07 2.02
C SER A 167 -30.46 9.32 2.77
N LYS A 168 -31.21 9.70 3.83
CA LYS A 168 -30.83 10.83 4.69
C LYS A 168 -29.55 10.52 5.47
N GLU A 169 -29.35 9.27 5.87
CA GLU A 169 -28.17 8.77 6.57
C GLU A 169 -26.94 8.88 5.68
N MET A 170 -27.03 8.45 4.41
CA MET A 170 -25.92 8.57 3.47
C MET A 170 -25.58 10.05 3.19
N LYS A 171 -26.60 10.90 2.99
CA LYS A 171 -26.39 12.36 2.84
C LYS A 171 -25.74 12.99 4.06
N SER A 172 -26.15 12.60 5.26
CA SER A 172 -25.56 13.09 6.52
C SER A 172 -24.11 12.63 6.66
N LEU A 173 -23.80 11.37 6.31
CA LEU A 173 -22.44 10.84 6.34
C LEU A 173 -21.54 11.55 5.32
N SER A 174 -22.02 11.76 4.08
CA SER A 174 -21.27 12.51 3.06
C SER A 174 -20.97 13.95 3.49
N ALA A 175 -21.91 14.61 4.17
CA ALA A 175 -21.69 15.95 4.70
C ALA A 175 -20.64 15.97 5.83
N GLU A 176 -20.61 14.96 6.69
CA GLU A 176 -19.57 14.80 7.71
C GLU A 176 -18.19 14.58 7.06
N ILE A 177 -18.13 13.70 6.06
CA ILE A 177 -16.91 13.43 5.29
C ILE A 177 -16.39 14.73 4.64
N GLY A 178 -17.22 15.45 3.89
CA GLY A 178 -16.79 16.69 3.23
C GLY A 178 -16.33 17.78 4.20
N LYS A 179 -16.90 17.85 5.41
CA LYS A 179 -16.40 18.76 6.46
C LYS A 179 -15.01 18.37 6.94
N LYS A 180 -14.75 17.07 7.15
CA LYS A 180 -13.43 16.56 7.53
C LYS A 180 -12.42 16.77 6.40
N ASP A 181 -12.76 16.40 5.17
CA ASP A 181 -11.93 16.62 3.98
C ASP A 181 -11.46 18.09 3.90
N SER A 182 -12.36 19.06 4.13
CA SER A 182 -12.02 20.49 4.12
C SER A 182 -11.03 20.90 5.23
N ILE A 183 -11.18 20.33 6.43
CA ILE A 183 -10.29 20.62 7.57
C ILE A 183 -8.91 19.98 7.33
N ASP A 184 -8.91 18.74 6.86
CA ASP A 184 -7.70 17.96 6.65
C ASP A 184 -6.90 18.47 5.45
N LEU A 185 -7.56 19.02 4.43
CA LEU A 185 -6.91 19.78 3.37
C LEU A 185 -6.12 20.95 3.94
N ILE A 186 -6.72 21.82 4.76
CA ILE A 186 -6.02 22.98 5.34
C ILE A 186 -4.79 22.54 6.14
N LYS A 187 -4.90 21.49 6.96
CA LYS A 187 -3.75 20.97 7.73
C LYS A 187 -2.67 20.43 6.81
N THR A 188 -3.05 19.63 5.81
CA THR A 188 -2.13 19.00 4.86
C THR A 188 -1.40 20.05 4.02
N GLU A 189 -2.10 21.08 3.54
CA GLU A 189 -1.47 22.20 2.84
C GLU A 189 -0.44 22.92 3.72
N ASN A 190 -0.75 23.18 4.99
CA ASN A 190 0.23 23.79 5.91
C ASN A 190 1.48 22.93 6.13
N ILE A 191 1.31 21.60 6.15
CA ILE A 191 2.44 20.65 6.24
C ILE A 191 3.26 20.70 4.96
N LEU A 192 2.62 20.57 3.80
CA LEU A 192 3.27 20.54 2.49
C LEU A 192 3.96 21.88 2.16
N ASP A 193 3.35 23.02 2.50
CA ASP A 193 3.93 24.35 2.30
C ASP A 193 5.20 24.56 3.15
N LYS A 194 5.25 23.92 4.34
CA LYS A 194 6.39 24.04 5.26
C LYS A 194 7.52 23.05 4.98
N TYR A 195 7.19 21.81 4.64
CA TYR A 195 8.15 20.73 4.56
C TYR A 195 8.33 20.13 3.16
N GLY A 196 7.49 20.51 2.21
CA GLY A 196 7.31 19.75 0.97
C GLY A 196 6.62 18.41 1.24
N TRP A 197 6.62 17.54 0.24
CA TRP A 197 6.12 16.17 0.38
C TRP A 197 7.03 15.34 1.29
N LEU A 198 6.46 14.70 2.32
CA LEU A 198 7.22 13.94 3.31
C LEU A 198 7.26 12.45 2.95
N GLY A 199 8.47 11.89 2.93
CA GLY A 199 8.67 10.48 2.63
C GLY A 199 8.40 9.55 3.82
N PRO A 200 8.34 8.23 3.58
CA PRO A 200 8.13 7.23 4.63
C PRO A 200 9.22 7.28 5.72
N ASP A 201 10.45 7.67 5.39
CA ASP A 201 11.53 7.84 6.38
C ASP A 201 11.29 9.01 7.35
N GLN A 202 10.38 9.93 7.02
CA GLN A 202 10.09 11.14 7.80
C GLN A 202 8.77 11.04 8.58
N VAL A 203 7.77 10.38 8.00
CA VAL A 203 6.39 10.30 8.54
C VAL A 203 5.77 8.92 8.44
N GLY A 204 6.53 7.89 8.07
CA GLY A 204 6.02 6.52 7.90
C GLY A 204 5.00 6.37 6.78
N ASP A 205 4.66 5.12 6.47
CA ASP A 205 3.73 4.80 5.39
C ASP A 205 2.35 5.44 5.58
N ILE A 206 1.83 5.44 6.81
CA ILE A 206 0.54 6.08 7.12
C ILE A 206 0.60 7.58 6.85
N GLY A 207 1.69 8.26 7.22
CA GLY A 207 1.83 9.70 7.00
C GLY A 207 1.90 10.04 5.51
N THR A 208 2.71 9.30 4.76
CA THR A 208 2.85 9.48 3.31
C THR A 208 1.54 9.20 2.57
N VAL A 209 0.78 8.18 2.97
CA VAL A 209 -0.54 7.89 2.38
C VAL A 209 -1.56 8.95 2.74
N ALA A 210 -1.51 9.53 3.95
CA ALA A 210 -2.41 10.61 4.36
C ALA A 210 -2.27 11.85 3.47
N GLU A 211 -1.03 12.26 3.17
CA GLU A 211 -0.75 13.37 2.25
C GLU A 211 -1.41 13.12 0.88
N PHE A 212 -1.24 11.92 0.32
CA PHE A 212 -1.87 11.56 -0.95
C PHE A 212 -3.40 11.57 -0.89
N LEU A 213 -4.01 10.90 0.10
CA LEU A 213 -5.46 10.74 0.16
C LEU A 213 -6.19 12.09 0.26
N VAL A 214 -5.67 13.01 1.06
CA VAL A 214 -6.25 14.35 1.18
C VAL A 214 -6.20 15.09 -0.15
N ILE A 215 -5.06 15.05 -0.85
CA ILE A 215 -4.94 15.67 -2.18
C ILE A 215 -5.87 14.99 -3.18
N GLN A 216 -5.92 13.66 -3.20
CA GLN A 216 -6.74 12.84 -4.09
C GLN A 216 -8.25 13.10 -3.96
N HIS A 217 -8.71 13.45 -2.76
CA HIS A 217 -10.11 13.74 -2.45
C HIS A 217 -10.47 15.23 -2.58
N ALA A 218 -9.50 16.08 -2.89
CA ALA A 218 -9.72 17.52 -3.02
C ALA A 218 -10.38 17.88 -4.37
N GLU A 219 -10.57 19.18 -4.57
CA GLU A 219 -11.10 19.74 -5.80
C GLU A 219 -9.99 19.93 -6.85
N GLN A 220 -10.37 20.00 -8.13
CA GLN A 220 -9.45 20.12 -9.28
C GLN A 220 -8.28 21.12 -9.10
N PRO A 221 -8.46 22.36 -8.59
CA PRO A 221 -7.35 23.30 -8.43
C PRO A 221 -6.24 22.79 -7.49
N ILE A 222 -6.60 21.94 -6.52
CA ILE A 222 -5.66 21.32 -5.60
C ILE A 222 -4.87 20.21 -6.33
N HIS A 223 -5.53 19.40 -7.15
CA HIS A 223 -4.84 18.40 -7.98
C HIS A 223 -3.82 19.07 -8.90
N GLU A 224 -4.19 20.14 -9.60
CA GLU A 224 -3.31 20.89 -10.49
C GLU A 224 -2.09 21.47 -9.74
N LYS A 225 -2.31 22.02 -8.53
CA LYS A 225 -1.26 22.57 -7.66
C LYS A 225 -0.25 21.50 -7.24
N TYR A 226 -0.72 20.34 -6.77
CA TYR A 226 0.15 19.34 -6.13
C TYR A 226 0.65 18.23 -7.05
N LEU A 227 0.05 18.02 -8.23
CA LEU A 227 0.52 17.02 -9.18
C LEU A 227 2.02 17.17 -9.56
N PRO A 228 2.56 18.34 -9.92
CA PRO A 228 4.00 18.47 -10.19
C PRO A 228 4.88 18.18 -8.96
N ILE A 229 4.39 18.51 -7.76
CA ILE A 229 5.10 18.25 -6.49
C ILE A 229 5.15 16.74 -6.23
N MET A 230 4.03 16.04 -6.39
CA MET A 230 3.95 14.60 -6.21
C MET A 230 4.78 13.84 -7.25
N ARG A 231 4.83 14.30 -8.51
CA ARG A 231 5.75 13.76 -9.53
C ARG A 231 7.21 13.84 -9.08
N GLN A 232 7.60 14.95 -8.46
CA GLN A 232 8.94 15.09 -7.91
C GLN A 232 9.15 14.19 -6.69
N ALA A 233 8.16 14.09 -5.81
CA ALA A 233 8.21 13.21 -4.65
C ALA A 233 8.40 11.73 -5.02
N VAL A 234 7.72 11.23 -6.07
CA VAL A 234 7.93 9.87 -6.58
C VAL A 234 9.35 9.67 -7.09
N LYS A 235 9.92 10.63 -7.82
CA LYS A 235 11.32 10.57 -8.28
C LYS A 235 12.32 10.52 -7.13
N GLU A 236 11.99 11.15 -6.02
CA GLU A 236 12.77 11.17 -4.78
C GLU A 236 12.49 9.97 -3.86
N GLY A 237 11.57 9.07 -4.23
CA GLY A 237 11.19 7.92 -3.41
C GLY A 237 10.34 8.27 -2.18
N LYS A 238 9.73 9.46 -2.17
CA LYS A 238 8.91 9.97 -1.06
C LYS A 238 7.40 9.71 -1.21
N ALA A 239 6.95 9.38 -2.42
CA ALA A 239 5.56 9.03 -2.71
C ALA A 239 5.52 7.75 -3.54
N ARG A 240 4.40 7.02 -3.48
CA ARG A 240 4.26 5.76 -4.21
C ARG A 240 3.88 6.02 -5.69
N PRO A 241 4.46 5.29 -6.66
CA PRO A 241 4.13 5.47 -8.07
C PRO A 241 2.67 5.18 -8.43
N ASP A 242 2.03 4.22 -7.75
CA ASP A 242 0.62 3.87 -7.91
C ASP A 242 -0.31 4.99 -7.43
N ASP A 243 0.01 5.63 -6.30
CA ASP A 243 -0.72 6.83 -5.83
C ASP A 243 -0.62 7.96 -6.86
N LEU A 244 0.55 8.20 -7.43
CA LEU A 244 0.73 9.23 -8.47
C LEU A 244 -0.08 8.90 -9.73
N ALA A 245 -0.10 7.64 -10.17
CA ALA A 245 -0.89 7.21 -11.32
C ALA A 245 -2.38 7.51 -11.13
N LEU A 246 -2.87 7.35 -9.90
CA LEU A 246 -4.25 7.68 -9.52
C LEU A 246 -4.55 9.17 -9.64
N LEU A 247 -3.64 10.04 -9.18
CA LEU A 247 -3.79 11.48 -9.29
C LEU A 247 -3.69 11.94 -10.75
N GLU A 248 -2.75 11.39 -11.52
CA GLU A 248 -2.57 11.69 -12.94
C GLU A 248 -3.83 11.39 -13.76
N ASP A 249 -4.46 10.24 -13.56
CA ASP A 249 -5.69 9.89 -14.27
C ASP A 249 -6.86 10.83 -13.93
N ARG A 250 -6.96 11.29 -12.68
CA ARG A 250 -8.00 12.22 -12.27
C ARG A 250 -7.79 13.61 -12.84
N THR A 251 -6.57 14.15 -12.74
CA THR A 251 -6.25 15.45 -13.35
C THR A 251 -6.43 15.39 -14.87
N ALA A 252 -6.04 14.29 -15.53
CA ALA A 252 -6.27 14.13 -16.97
C ALA A 252 -7.77 14.22 -17.32
N LEU A 253 -8.62 13.53 -16.56
CA LEU A 253 -10.07 13.55 -16.78
C LEU A 253 -10.71 14.91 -16.47
N GLU A 254 -10.22 15.63 -15.47
CA GLU A 254 -10.62 17.01 -15.13
C GLU A 254 -10.27 17.99 -16.25
N GLU A 255 -9.14 17.77 -16.93
CA GLU A 255 -8.72 18.51 -18.13
C GLU A 255 -9.42 18.05 -19.42
N GLY A 256 -10.39 17.14 -19.34
CA GLY A 256 -11.11 16.59 -20.50
C GLY A 256 -10.30 15.61 -21.36
N LYS A 257 -9.16 15.14 -20.85
CA LYS A 257 -8.31 14.12 -21.49
C LYS A 257 -8.76 12.72 -21.06
N LYS A 258 -8.11 11.71 -21.64
CA LYS A 258 -8.31 10.30 -21.28
C LYS A 258 -7.31 9.90 -20.19
N GLN A 259 -7.67 8.84 -19.46
CA GLN A 259 -6.82 8.26 -18.43
C GLN A 259 -5.59 7.56 -19.03
N ILE A 260 -4.48 7.59 -18.31
CA ILE A 260 -3.24 6.90 -18.67
C ILE A 260 -3.28 5.47 -18.16
N TYR A 261 -3.76 5.25 -16.93
CA TYR A 261 -3.72 3.95 -16.24
C TYR A 261 -5.09 3.30 -16.02
N GLY A 262 -6.19 4.02 -16.22
CA GLY A 262 -7.55 3.52 -16.06
C GLY A 262 -7.99 3.36 -14.60
N SER A 263 -7.52 4.22 -13.69
CA SER A 263 -7.79 4.11 -12.25
C SER A 263 -9.08 4.78 -11.76
N GLN A 264 -9.77 5.53 -12.62
CA GLN A 264 -11.00 6.25 -12.29
C GLN A 264 -12.21 5.58 -12.95
N VAL A 265 -13.20 5.28 -12.11
CA VAL A 265 -14.50 4.74 -12.51
C VAL A 265 -15.56 5.84 -12.42
N GLY A 266 -16.57 5.76 -13.29
CA GLY A 266 -17.80 6.52 -13.17
C GLY A 266 -18.93 5.64 -12.62
N LEU A 267 -19.95 6.26 -12.04
CA LEU A 267 -21.21 5.61 -11.69
C LEU A 267 -22.29 6.12 -12.64
N ASP A 268 -22.93 5.23 -13.39
CA ASP A 268 -24.12 5.58 -14.15
C ASP A 268 -25.32 5.65 -13.19
N THR A 269 -25.81 6.86 -12.94
CA THR A 269 -26.91 7.12 -12.00
C THR A 269 -28.27 6.56 -12.46
N LYS A 270 -28.42 6.19 -13.74
CA LYS A 270 -29.64 5.55 -14.24
C LYS A 270 -29.65 4.04 -13.96
N THR A 271 -28.49 3.41 -14.08
CA THR A 271 -28.34 1.95 -13.95
C THR A 271 -27.74 1.52 -12.60
N ASN A 272 -27.20 2.46 -11.83
CA ASN A 272 -26.40 2.23 -10.63
C ASN A 272 -25.23 1.27 -10.87
N LYS A 273 -24.67 1.26 -12.09
CA LYS A 273 -23.52 0.44 -12.45
C LYS A 273 -22.27 1.29 -12.62
N TYR A 274 -21.16 0.78 -12.12
CA TYR A 274 -19.86 1.37 -12.38
C TYR A 274 -19.44 1.12 -13.84
N TYR A 275 -18.65 2.03 -14.38
CA TYR A 275 -18.00 1.90 -15.68
C TYR A 275 -16.61 2.53 -15.65
N LEU A 276 -15.69 2.03 -16.48
CA LEU A 276 -14.38 2.64 -16.66
C LEU A 276 -14.52 3.94 -17.46
N ARG A 277 -13.99 5.05 -16.94
CA ARG A 277 -13.93 6.31 -17.71
C ARG A 277 -12.94 6.16 -18.90
N PRO A 278 -13.00 7.00 -19.94
CA PRO A 278 -12.18 6.83 -21.15
C PRO A 278 -10.67 6.68 -20.87
N ILE A 279 -10.02 5.72 -21.53
CA ILE A 279 -8.61 5.38 -21.34
C ILE A 279 -7.86 5.63 -22.65
N GLU A 280 -6.68 6.25 -22.56
CA GLU A 280 -5.76 6.44 -23.66
C GLU A 280 -5.06 5.11 -23.98
N ASP A 281 -4.97 4.75 -25.26
CA ASP A 281 -4.26 3.53 -25.70
C ASP A 281 -4.58 2.31 -24.81
N GLU A 282 -5.87 1.99 -24.77
CA GLU A 282 -6.47 1.00 -23.89
C GLU A 282 -5.87 -0.42 -24.06
N PRO A 283 -5.56 -0.92 -25.28
CA PRO A 283 -4.91 -2.23 -25.46
C PRO A 283 -3.56 -2.35 -24.73
N ASN A 284 -2.86 -1.23 -24.50
CA ASN A 284 -1.54 -1.21 -23.86
C ASN A 284 -1.56 -0.75 -22.39
N VAL A 285 -2.75 -0.52 -21.80
CA VAL A 285 -2.87 0.03 -20.44
C VAL A 285 -2.18 -0.84 -19.39
N ASN A 286 -2.25 -2.17 -19.52
CA ASN A 286 -1.61 -3.08 -18.57
C ASN A 286 -0.07 -3.01 -18.61
N LYS A 287 0.52 -2.66 -19.76
CA LYS A 287 1.97 -2.40 -19.86
C LYS A 287 2.33 -1.19 -18.99
N ARG A 288 1.53 -0.13 -19.02
CA ARG A 288 1.74 1.08 -18.19
C ARG A 288 1.47 0.81 -16.70
N ARG A 289 0.35 0.14 -16.37
CA ARG A 289 -0.01 -0.23 -14.99
C ARG A 289 1.09 -1.02 -14.28
N ALA A 290 1.72 -1.97 -14.98
CA ALA A 290 2.82 -2.74 -14.44
C ALA A 290 4.05 -1.88 -14.05
N THR A 291 4.32 -0.78 -14.76
CA THR A 291 5.47 0.10 -14.47
C THR A 291 5.33 0.87 -13.15
N VAL A 292 4.10 1.06 -12.67
CA VAL A 292 3.78 1.78 -11.44
C VAL A 292 3.26 0.86 -10.33
N GLY A 293 3.24 -0.46 -10.57
CA GLY A 293 2.81 -1.45 -9.57
C GLY A 293 1.30 -1.65 -9.47
N LEU A 294 0.51 -1.13 -10.41
CA LEU A 294 -0.93 -1.36 -10.45
C LEU A 294 -1.27 -2.75 -10.99
N MET A 295 -2.27 -3.42 -10.38
CA MET A 295 -2.79 -4.71 -10.85
C MET A 295 -3.38 -4.61 -12.26
N PRO A 296 -3.50 -5.70 -13.05
CA PRO A 296 -4.16 -5.67 -14.35
C PRO A 296 -5.56 -5.04 -14.31
N LEU A 297 -5.92 -4.27 -15.35
CA LEU A 297 -7.16 -3.49 -15.41
C LEU A 297 -8.41 -4.38 -15.30
N GLU A 298 -8.37 -5.59 -15.87
CA GLU A 298 -9.45 -6.58 -15.79
C GLU A 298 -9.67 -7.08 -14.35
N GLU A 299 -8.61 -7.19 -13.55
CA GLU A 299 -8.74 -7.56 -12.14
C GLU A 299 -9.27 -6.40 -11.31
N TYR A 300 -8.80 -5.19 -11.60
CA TYR A 300 -9.29 -3.96 -10.96
C TYR A 300 -10.79 -3.73 -11.26
N ALA A 301 -11.21 -3.89 -12.52
CA ALA A 301 -12.60 -3.73 -12.96
C ALA A 301 -13.58 -4.64 -12.20
N LYS A 302 -13.15 -5.87 -11.84
CA LYS A 302 -13.96 -6.80 -11.05
C LYS A 302 -14.29 -6.27 -9.65
N LEU A 303 -13.42 -5.46 -9.05
CA LEU A 303 -13.68 -4.84 -7.74
C LEU A 303 -14.91 -3.93 -7.76
N PHE A 304 -15.29 -3.44 -8.94
CA PHE A 304 -16.46 -2.59 -9.17
C PHE A 304 -17.60 -3.34 -9.87
N GLY A 305 -17.49 -4.66 -10.04
CA GLY A 305 -18.49 -5.47 -10.75
C GLY A 305 -18.57 -5.17 -12.25
N ILE A 306 -17.50 -4.63 -12.86
CA ILE A 306 -17.45 -4.33 -14.28
C ILE A 306 -16.94 -5.58 -15.03
N ASP A 307 -17.76 -6.12 -15.93
CA ASP A 307 -17.31 -7.17 -16.87
C ASP A 307 -16.48 -6.51 -17.98
N TYR A 308 -15.17 -6.50 -17.76
CA TYR A 308 -14.20 -5.83 -18.64
C TYR A 308 -13.25 -6.83 -19.29
N LYS A 309 -13.00 -6.62 -20.58
CA LYS A 309 -11.98 -7.34 -21.35
C LYS A 309 -11.15 -6.32 -22.11
N LEU A 310 -9.84 -6.47 -22.03
CA LEU A 310 -8.92 -5.63 -22.77
C LEU A 310 -9.23 -5.70 -24.29
N PRO A 311 -9.36 -4.57 -24.98
CA PRO A 311 -9.54 -4.56 -26.43
C PRO A 311 -8.32 -5.18 -27.12
N LYS A 312 -8.55 -5.84 -28.27
CA LYS A 312 -7.46 -6.30 -29.13
C LYS A 312 -6.83 -5.10 -29.85
N GLU A 313 -5.52 -5.16 -30.07
CA GLU A 313 -4.77 -4.23 -30.93
C GLU A 313 -5.30 -4.23 -32.37
#